data_AF-X0WE70-F1
#
_entry.id   AF-X0WE70-F1
#
_cell.length_a   1.000
_cell.length_b   1.000
_cell.length_c   1.000
_cell.angle_alpha   90.00
_cell.angle_beta   90.00
_cell.angle_gamma   90.00
#
_symmetry.space_group_name_H-M   'P 1'
#
loop_
_entity.id
_entity.type
_entity.pdbx_description
1 polymer ?
#
loop_
_entity_poly.entity_id
_entity_poly.type
_entity_poly.pdbx_seq_one_letter_code
_entity_poly.pdbx_strand_id
1 'polypeptide(L)' 'MKATIIPIGNSKGIRIPKAILEQCHIEKDVFLEIKGENIIIKPVKKQSRKCWEKYFKKMKD' A
#
# COMPACT_ATOMS: atom_id res chain seq x y z
N MET A 1 -16.18 12.06 3.51
CA MET A 1 -15.12 12.65 4.37
C MET A 1 -14.38 13.70 3.56
N LYS A 2 -14.11 14.89 4.11
CA LYS A 2 -13.22 15.87 3.49
C LYS A 2 -11.83 15.71 4.12
N ALA A 3 -10.78 15.69 3.29
CA ALA A 3 -9.41 15.63 3.76
C ALA A 3 -8.64 16.85 3.24
N THR A 4 -7.68 17.32 4.03
CA THR A 4 -6.86 18.48 3.69
C THR A 4 -5.57 18.02 3.00
N ILE A 5 -5.20 18.73 1.93
CA ILE A 5 -3.90 18.58 1.28
C ILE A 5 -2.88 19.41 2.05
N ILE A 6 -1.74 18.81 2.39
CA ILE A 6 -0.64 19.47 3.11
C ILE A 6 0.64 19.49 2.25
N PRO A 7 1.48 20.53 2.35
CA PRO A 7 2.77 20.54 1.69
C PRO A 7 3.72 19.53 2.33
N ILE A 8 4.50 18.83 1.51
CA ILE A 8 5.60 17.94 1.91
C ILE A 8 6.78 18.25 0.98
N GLY A 9 7.54 19.31 1.28
CA GLY A 9 8.55 19.84 0.37
C GLY A 9 7.94 20.22 -0.99
N ASN A 10 8.53 19.72 -2.09
CA ASN A 10 8.00 19.91 -3.45
C ASN A 10 6.77 19.03 -3.76
N SER A 11 6.37 18.15 -2.83
CA SER A 11 5.22 17.26 -2.96
C SER A 11 4.04 17.75 -2.11
N LYS A 12 2.91 17.04 -2.24
CA LYS A 12 1.73 17.24 -1.42
C LYS A 12 1.27 15.91 -0.83
N GLY A 13 0.77 15.93 0.40
CA GLY A 13 0.19 14.78 1.08
C GLY A 13 -1.27 14.99 1.46
N ILE A 14 -1.98 13.92 1.79
CA ILE A 14 -3.34 13.95 2.33
C ILE A 14 -3.31 13.26 3.70
N ARG A 15 -3.94 13.85 4.71
CA ARG A 15 -4.11 13.19 6.01
C ARG A 15 -5.24 12.17 5.93
N ILE A 16 -4.91 10.90 6.11
CA ILE A 16 -5.86 9.78 6.16
C ILE A 16 -5.97 9.32 7.62
N PRO A 17 -7.18 9.31 8.23
CA PRO A 17 -7.38 8.76 9.56
C PRO A 17 -6.89 7.32 9.70
N LYS A 18 -6.31 6.99 10.85
CA LYS A 18 -5.79 5.65 11.16
C LYS A 18 -6.81 4.54 10.91
N ALA A 19 -8.06 4.75 11.32
CA ALA A 19 -9.15 3.78 11.12
C ALA A 19 -9.37 3.43 9.64
N ILE A 20 -9.19 4.38 8.71
CA ILE A 20 -9.34 4.13 7.27
C ILE A 20 -8.14 3.34 6.74
N LEU A 21 -6.92 3.67 7.18
CA LEU A 21 -5.72 2.90 6.82
C LEU A 21 -5.85 1.43 7.26
N GLU A 22 -6.36 1.20 8.47
CA GLU A 22 -6.62 -0.14 9.01
C GLU A 22 -7.69 -0.90 8.23
N GLN A 23 -8.85 -0.26 7.96
CA GLN A 23 -9.92 -0.86 7.14
C GLN A 23 -9.44 -1.22 5.73
N CYS A 24 -8.57 -0.39 5.14
CA CYS A 24 -8.00 -0.62 3.82
C CYS A 24 -6.76 -1.53 3.83
N HIS A 25 -6.33 -2.03 5.01
CA HIS A 25 -5.13 -2.85 5.18
C HIS A 25 -3.87 -2.19 4.58
N ILE A 26 -3.75 -0.87 4.75
CA ILE A 26 -2.60 -0.08 4.30
C ILE A 26 -1.63 0.08 5.48
N GLU A 27 -0.41 -0.42 5.31
CA GLU A 27 0.64 -0.31 6.34
C GLU A 27 1.67 0.78 6.01
N LYS A 28 2.39 0.63 4.90
CA LYS A 28 3.54 1.48 4.57
C LYS A 28 3.53 1.94 3.12
N ASP A 29 3.46 0.98 2.19
CA ASP A 29 3.58 1.23 0.77
C ASP A 29 2.22 1.03 0.07
N VAL A 30 1.95 1.88 -0.92
CA VAL A 30 0.70 1.85 -1.70
C VAL A 30 1.01 1.98 -3.19
N PHE A 31 0.19 1.34 -4.02
CA PHE A 31 0.11 1.64 -5.44
C PHE A 31 -0.85 2.80 -5.66
N LEU A 32 -0.44 3.76 -6.49
CA LEU A 32 -1.26 4.87 -6.94
C LEU A 32 -1.58 4.68 -8.42
N GLU A 33 -2.86 4.78 -8.75
CA GLU A 33 -3.35 4.70 -10.13
C GLU A 33 -4.26 5.90 -10.38
N ILE A 34 -4.05 6.59 -11.50
CA ILE A 34 -4.90 7.71 -11.92
C ILE A 34 -5.98 7.16 -12.85
N LYS A 35 -7.25 7.35 -12.49
CA LYS A 35 -8.40 6.96 -13.30
C LYS A 35 -9.33 8.16 -13.50
N GLY A 36 -9.17 8.82 -14.65
CA GLY A 36 -9.84 10.10 -14.93
C GLY A 36 -9.37 11.16 -13.94
N GLU A 37 -10.31 11.74 -13.19
CA GLU A 37 -10.03 12.75 -12.16
C GLU A 37 -9.81 12.15 -10.76
N ASN A 38 -9.76 10.82 -10.64
CA ASN A 38 -9.63 10.12 -9.36
C ASN A 38 -8.24 9.49 -9.20
N ILE A 39 -7.74 9.49 -7.96
CA ILE A 39 -6.59 8.70 -7.55
C ILE A 39 -7.10 7.46 -6.80
N ILE A 40 -6.77 6.28 -7.31
CA ILE A 40 -7.05 5.01 -6.66
C ILE A 40 -5.80 4.58 -5.90
N ILE A 41 -5.94 4.39 -4.59
CA ILE A 41 -4.87 3.97 -3.69
C ILE A 41 -5.10 2.50 -3.32
N LYS A 42 -4.14 1.61 -3.59
CA LYS A 42 -4.22 0.19 -3.28
C LYS A 42 -3.07 -0.20 -2.33
N PRO A 43 -3.31 -1.02 -1.29
CA PRO A 43 -2.23 -1.48 -0.41
C PRO A 43 -1.23 -2.35 -1.18
N VAL A 44 0.07 -2.13 -0.94
CA VAL A 44 1.10 -3.08 -1.38
C VAL A 44 1.10 -4.26 -0.42
N LYS A 45 0.57 -5.39 -0.86
CA LYS A 45 0.69 -6.64 -0.09
C LYS A 45 2.11 -7.14 -0.21
N LYS A 46 2.88 -7.12 0.88
CA LYS A 46 4.15 -7.87 0.94
C LYS A 46 3.83 -9.33 0.69
N GLN A 47 4.28 -9.87 -0.44
CA GLN A 47 4.29 -11.31 -0.62
C GLN A 47 5.36 -11.85 0.32
N SER A 48 4.95 -12.25 1.52
CA SER A 48 5.79 -13.04 2.40
C SER A 48 6.02 -14.38 1.70
N ARG A 49 7.09 -14.45 0.90
CA ARG A 49 7.76 -15.66 0.44
C ARG A 49 6.83 -16.75 -0.14
N LYS A 50 5.93 -16.39 -1.06
CA LYS A 50 5.10 -17.39 -1.79
C LYS A 50 5.91 -18.48 -2.52
N CYS A 51 7.22 -18.30 -2.73
CA CYS A 51 8.09 -19.30 -3.35
C CYS A 51 9.02 -20.02 -2.37
N TRP A 52 9.09 -19.68 -1.08
CA TRP A 52 10.02 -20.36 -0.16
C TRP A 52 9.66 -21.83 0.06
N GLU A 53 8.38 -22.20 0.11
CA GLU A 53 7.98 -23.61 0.20
C GLU A 53 8.55 -24.48 -0.94
N LYS A 54 8.65 -23.92 -2.16
CA LYS A 54 9.23 -24.62 -3.31
C LYS A 54 10.74 -24.82 -3.15
N TYR A 55 11.45 -23.85 -2.58
CA TYR A 55 12.89 -23.96 -2.32
C TYR A 55 13.19 -24.87 -1.13
N PHE A 56 12.38 -24.84 -0.07
CA PHE A 56 12.54 -25.74 1.08
C PHE A 56 12.33 -27.22 0.72
N LYS A 57 11.38 -27.55 -0.17
CA LYS A 57 11.22 -28.93 -0.67
C LYS A 57 12.46 -29.44 -1.41
N LYS A 58 13.12 -28.58 -2.20
CA LYS A 58 14.34 -28.93 -2.94
C LYS A 58 15.60 -29.09 -2.08
N MET A 59 15.58 -28.59 -0.84
CA MET A 59 16.70 -28.72 0.10
C MET A 59 16.59 -29.97 0.99
N LYS A 60 15.48 -30.72 0.89
CA LYS A 60 15.24 -31.95 1.66
C LYS A 60 15.62 -33.23 0.88
N ASP A 61 16.09 -33.06 -0.35
CA ASP A 61 16.74 -34.09 -1.17
C ASP A 61 18.27 -33.85 -1.15
#